data_AF-A0A093Z7L8-F1
#
_entry.id   AF-A0A093Z7L8-F1
#
_cell.length_a   1.000
_cell.length_b   1.000
_cell.length_c   1.000
_cell.angle_alpha   90.00
_cell.angle_beta   90.00
_cell.angle_gamma   90.00
#
_symmetry.space_group_name_H-M   'P 1'
#
loop_
_entity.id
_entity.type
_entity.pdbx_description
1 polymer ?
#
loop_
_entity_poly.entity_id
_entity_poly.type
_entity_poly.pdbx_seq_one_letter_code
_entity_poly.pdbx_strand_id
1 'polypeptide(L)'
;MKPSHLLPFLLPVLPAVHAWGSLGHMTIAYLAEHLVSPQTELYMQRILGNPAAPGYLGSIATWADSYRYTKDGRYSAHLHYIDADDTPPWSCGLDIERDCADDFCIVSAIGNYTSRLMDPTLDPYQRAIAAKVTPPPSIPPLT
;
A
#
# COMPACT_ATOMS: atom_id res chain seq x y z
N MET A 1 41.04 -8.14 -42.99
CA MET A 1 40.62 -9.00 -41.86
C MET A 1 40.07 -8.08 -40.76
N LYS A 2 38.77 -8.07 -40.51
CA LYS A 2 38.12 -7.21 -39.49
C LYS A 2 38.12 -7.96 -38.15
N PRO A 3 38.59 -7.36 -37.04
CA PRO A 3 38.52 -8.01 -35.74
C PRO A 3 37.06 -8.02 -35.29
N SER A 4 36.52 -9.21 -35.03
CA SER A 4 35.19 -9.37 -34.44
C SER A 4 35.34 -9.17 -32.93
N HIS A 5 34.87 -8.03 -32.42
CA HIS A 5 34.80 -7.78 -30.98
C HIS A 5 33.63 -8.58 -30.40
N LEU A 6 33.93 -9.75 -29.81
CA LEU A 6 32.99 -10.47 -28.95
C LEU A 6 32.83 -9.67 -27.67
N LEU A 7 31.74 -8.90 -27.56
CA LEU A 7 31.35 -8.21 -26.33
C LEU A 7 30.79 -9.26 -25.35
N PRO A 8 31.42 -9.53 -24.20
CA PRO A 8 30.89 -10.48 -23.24
C PRO A 8 29.61 -9.89 -22.62
N PHE A 9 28.49 -10.59 -22.80
CA PHE A 9 27.22 -10.26 -22.14
C PHE A 9 27.34 -10.64 -20.65
N LEU A 10 27.82 -9.72 -19.82
CA LEU A 10 27.79 -9.87 -18.38
C LEU A 10 26.34 -9.63 -17.92
N LEU A 11 25.56 -10.69 -17.65
CA LEU A 11 24.25 -10.53 -17.03
C LEU A 11 24.46 -10.07 -15.58
N PRO A 12 24.00 -8.88 -15.17
CA PRO A 12 24.06 -8.47 -13.77
C PRO A 12 23.14 -9.38 -12.95
N VAL A 13 23.70 -10.03 -11.93
CA VAL A 13 22.91 -10.73 -10.91
C VAL A 13 22.35 -9.66 -9.98
N LEU A 14 21.14 -9.18 -10.29
CA LEU A 14 20.42 -8.27 -9.41
C LEU A 14 19.86 -9.04 -8.20
N PRO A 15 19.91 -8.48 -6.98
CA PRO A 15 19.27 -9.08 -5.82
C PRO A 15 17.76 -9.23 -6.07
N ALA A 16 17.23 -10.44 -5.83
CA ALA A 16 15.81 -10.71 -5.94
C ALA A 16 15.09 -10.23 -4.67
N VAL A 17 14.34 -9.13 -4.78
CA VAL A 17 13.43 -8.66 -3.73
C VAL A 17 12.08 -9.35 -3.86
N HIS A 18 11.61 -9.97 -2.77
CA HIS A 18 10.29 -10.59 -2.71
C HIS A 18 9.28 -9.57 -2.14
N ALA A 19 8.58 -8.87 -3.03
CA ALA A 19 7.45 -8.04 -2.65
C ALA A 19 6.18 -8.89 -2.44
N TRP A 20 5.22 -8.35 -1.71
CA TRP A 20 3.90 -8.97 -1.60
C TRP A 20 3.17 -8.92 -2.94
N GLY A 21 2.58 -10.04 -3.33
CA GLY A 21 1.54 -10.08 -4.37
C GLY A 21 0.15 -10.23 -3.72
N SER A 22 -0.84 -10.67 -4.52
CA SER A 22 -2.22 -10.82 -4.05
C SER A 22 -2.35 -11.64 -2.77
N LEU A 23 -1.62 -12.76 -2.65
CA LEU A 23 -1.63 -13.60 -1.45
C LEU A 23 -1.18 -12.82 -0.21
N GLY A 24 -0.10 -12.04 -0.31
CA GLY A 24 0.44 -11.27 0.80
C GLY A 24 -0.54 -10.22 1.32
N HIS A 25 -1.08 -9.41 0.41
CA HIS A 25 -2.07 -8.39 0.76
C HIS A 25 -3.31 -9.01 1.41
N MET A 26 -3.85 -10.09 0.84
CA MET A 26 -5.00 -10.78 1.40
C MET A 26 -4.68 -11.37 2.78
N THR A 27 -3.54 -12.04 2.97
CA THR A 27 -3.13 -12.62 4.26
C THR A 27 -3.05 -11.55 5.35
N ILE A 28 -2.42 -10.40 5.07
CA ILE A 28 -2.32 -9.30 6.03
C ILE A 28 -3.72 -8.77 6.38
N ALA A 29 -4.59 -8.59 5.38
CA ALA A 29 -5.94 -8.10 5.60
C ALA A 29 -6.80 -9.07 6.41
N TYR A 30 -6.74 -10.38 6.13
CA TYR A 30 -7.42 -11.41 6.94
C TYR A 30 -6.89 -11.44 8.38
N LEU A 31 -5.58 -11.27 8.57
CA LEU A 31 -5.02 -11.15 9.93
C LEU A 31 -5.56 -9.91 10.65
N ALA A 32 -5.65 -8.77 9.96
CA ALA A 32 -6.19 -7.55 10.54
C ALA A 32 -7.65 -7.71 10.97
N GLU A 33 -8.50 -8.40 10.19
CA GLU A 33 -9.89 -8.70 10.57
C GLU A 33 -10.00 -9.40 11.92
N HIS A 34 -9.04 -10.26 12.28
CA HIS A 34 -9.01 -10.97 13.55
C HIS A 34 -8.46 -10.14 14.73
N LEU A 35 -7.80 -9.01 14.45
CA LEU A 35 -7.13 -8.19 15.46
C LEU A 35 -7.86 -6.88 15.77
N VAL A 36 -8.78 -6.45 14.90
CA VAL A 36 -9.53 -5.20 15.12
C VAL A 36 -10.62 -5.36 16.19
N SER A 37 -10.98 -4.23 16.81
CA SER A 37 -12.12 -4.19 17.74
C SER A 37 -13.45 -4.47 17.03
N PRO A 38 -14.48 -4.96 17.73
CA PRO A 38 -15.82 -5.11 17.15
C PRO A 38 -16.38 -3.80 16.57
N GLN A 39 -16.06 -2.66 17.18
CA GLN A 39 -16.45 -1.34 16.68
C GLN A 39 -15.79 -1.00 15.34
N THR A 40 -14.49 -1.29 15.22
CA THR A 40 -13.74 -1.11 13.98
C THR A 40 -14.26 -2.04 12.88
N GLU A 41 -14.55 -3.30 13.19
CA GLU A 41 -15.15 -4.24 12.25
C GLU A 41 -16.48 -3.71 11.68
N LEU A 42 -17.42 -3.34 12.56
CA LEU A 42 -18.73 -2.80 12.16
C LEU A 42 -18.59 -1.52 11.33
N TYR A 43 -17.65 -0.65 11.72
CA TYR A 43 -17.37 0.58 11.00
C TYR A 43 -16.86 0.31 9.58
N MET A 44 -15.86 -0.58 9.44
CA MET A 44 -15.25 -0.91 8.15
C MET A 44 -16.23 -1.64 7.23
N GLN A 45 -17.01 -2.59 7.73
CA GLN A 45 -18.05 -3.28 6.96
C GLN A 45 -19.08 -2.28 6.42
N ARG A 46 -19.48 -1.29 7.23
CA ARG A 46 -20.43 -0.24 6.83
C ARG A 46 -19.88 0.63 5.71
N ILE A 47 -18.67 1.17 5.85
CA ILE A 47 -18.12 2.08 4.83
C ILE A 47 -17.77 1.35 3.53
N LEU A 48 -17.34 0.09 3.61
CA LEU A 48 -16.99 -0.70 2.43
C LEU A 48 -18.22 -1.24 1.70
N GLY A 49 -19.42 -1.13 2.29
CA GLY A 49 -20.65 -1.69 1.73
C GLY A 49 -20.60 -3.21 1.59
N ASN A 50 -19.72 -3.87 2.36
CA ASN A 50 -19.52 -5.32 2.35
C ASN A 50 -20.04 -5.90 3.68
N PRO A 51 -21.30 -6.36 3.71
CA PRO A 51 -21.96 -6.70 4.96
C PRO A 51 -21.46 -8.04 5.52
N ALA A 52 -20.95 -8.02 6.76
CA ALA A 52 -20.91 -9.11 7.74
C ALA A 52 -20.41 -10.50 7.28
N ALA A 53 -19.58 -10.55 6.24
CA ALA A 53 -18.94 -11.79 5.79
C ALA A 53 -17.45 -11.78 6.21
N PRO A 54 -16.90 -12.91 6.68
CA PRO A 54 -15.45 -13.08 6.79
C PRO A 54 -14.77 -12.68 5.47
N GLY A 55 -13.66 -11.94 5.55
CA GLY A 55 -12.95 -11.45 4.37
C GLY A 55 -13.38 -10.07 3.86
N TYR A 56 -14.03 -9.24 4.69
CA TYR A 56 -14.44 -7.90 4.28
C TYR A 56 -13.26 -6.96 3.97
N LEU A 57 -12.11 -7.13 4.63
CA LEU A 57 -10.83 -6.49 4.27
C LEU A 57 -10.06 -7.34 3.25
N GLY A 58 -10.03 -8.67 3.44
CA GLY A 58 -9.31 -9.58 2.55
C GLY A 58 -9.71 -9.44 1.08
N SER A 59 -11.01 -9.33 0.80
CA SER A 59 -11.58 -9.19 -0.54
C SER A 59 -11.23 -7.89 -1.26
N ILE A 60 -10.83 -6.84 -0.53
CA ILE A 60 -10.49 -5.53 -1.10
C ILE A 60 -9.00 -5.23 -1.07
N ALA A 61 -8.18 -6.09 -0.44
CA ALA A 61 -6.78 -5.84 -0.13
C ALA A 61 -5.89 -5.63 -1.38
N THR A 62 -6.31 -6.12 -2.54
CA THR A 62 -5.58 -6.01 -3.81
C THR A 62 -6.14 -4.93 -4.74
N TRP A 63 -7.14 -4.16 -4.28
CA TRP A 63 -7.79 -3.15 -5.10
C TRP A 63 -6.81 -2.08 -5.59
N ALA A 64 -5.93 -1.58 -4.71
CA ALA A 64 -4.98 -0.53 -5.06
C ALA A 64 -3.99 -0.98 -6.17
N ASP A 65 -3.50 -2.23 -6.08
CA ASP A 65 -2.63 -2.83 -7.10
C ASP A 65 -3.33 -2.98 -8.46
N SER A 66 -4.64 -3.21 -8.47
CA SER A 66 -5.42 -3.22 -9.71
C SER A 66 -5.66 -1.79 -10.23
N TYR A 67 -5.99 -0.87 -9.32
CA TYR A 67 -6.35 0.51 -9.64
C TYR A 67 -5.21 1.28 -10.29
N ARG A 68 -3.96 1.09 -9.84
CA ARG A 68 -2.77 1.77 -10.40
C ARG A 68 -2.54 1.52 -11.89
N TYR A 69 -3.15 0.47 -12.47
CA TYR A 69 -3.06 0.17 -13.90
C TYR A 69 -4.21 0.76 -14.73
N THR A 70 -5.21 1.37 -14.08
CA THR A 70 -6.28 2.08 -14.79
C THR A 70 -5.82 3.46 -15.26
N LYS A 71 -6.57 4.08 -16.17
CA LYS A 71 -6.29 5.46 -16.61
C LYS A 71 -6.35 6.44 -15.44
N ASP A 72 -7.37 6.31 -14.60
CA ASP A 72 -7.63 7.25 -13.51
C ASP A 72 -6.74 6.98 -12.29
N GLY A 73 -6.27 5.74 -12.10
CA GLY A 73 -5.42 5.36 -10.98
C GLY A 73 -3.92 5.39 -11.25
N ARG A 74 -3.48 5.68 -12.48
CA ARG A 74 -2.05 5.65 -12.84
C ARG A 74 -1.16 6.48 -11.92
N TYR A 75 -1.68 7.59 -11.41
CA TYR A 75 -0.96 8.44 -10.46
C TYR A 75 -0.59 7.70 -9.17
N SER A 76 -1.39 6.72 -8.73
CA SER A 76 -1.21 6.06 -7.45
C SER A 76 -0.07 5.05 -7.42
N ALA A 77 0.60 4.78 -8.56
CA ALA A 77 1.64 3.76 -8.63
C ALA A 77 2.80 4.02 -7.66
N HIS A 78 3.24 5.27 -7.51
CA HIS A 78 4.32 5.67 -6.60
C HIS A 78 3.91 5.60 -5.12
N LEU A 79 2.61 5.56 -4.83
CA LEU A 79 2.11 5.45 -3.46
C LEU A 79 2.31 4.06 -2.84
N HIS A 80 2.83 3.08 -3.59
CA HIS A 80 3.05 1.71 -3.11
C HIS A 80 4.44 1.50 -2.50
N TYR A 81 5.33 2.48 -2.61
CA TYR A 81 6.71 2.34 -2.15
C TYR A 81 7.29 3.70 -1.73
N ILE A 82 8.49 3.63 -1.16
CA ILE A 82 9.40 4.75 -0.96
C ILE A 82 10.78 4.23 -1.38
N ASP A 83 11.43 4.95 -2.29
CA ASP A 83 12.72 4.54 -2.84
C ASP A 83 13.82 5.13 -1.96
N ALA A 84 14.25 4.35 -0.97
CA ALA A 84 15.30 4.76 -0.04
C ALA A 84 16.63 4.99 -0.77
N ASP A 85 17.20 6.20 -0.66
CA ASP A 85 18.52 6.53 -1.21
C ASP A 85 19.64 6.09 -0.25
N ASP A 86 19.78 4.78 -0.07
CA ASP A 86 20.78 4.15 0.80
C ASP A 86 21.82 3.33 0.02
N THR A 87 22.65 2.54 0.70
CA THR A 87 23.78 1.83 0.08
C THR A 87 23.82 0.36 0.50
N PRO A 88 22.83 -0.45 0.12
CA PRO A 88 22.77 -1.86 0.47
C PRO A 88 23.87 -2.65 -0.28
N PRO A 89 24.45 -3.71 0.34
CA PRO A 89 24.13 -4.24 1.67
C PRO A 89 24.90 -3.55 2.82
N TRP A 90 25.66 -2.49 2.56
CA TRP A 90 26.60 -1.90 3.54
C TRP A 90 25.94 -0.95 4.53
N SER A 91 24.95 -0.19 4.09
CA SER A 91 24.16 0.71 4.94
C SER A 91 22.75 0.78 4.41
N CYS A 92 21.77 0.50 5.27
CA CYS A 92 20.36 0.68 4.97
C CYS A 92 19.79 1.80 5.85
N GLY A 93 19.01 2.69 5.26
CA GLY A 93 18.48 3.84 5.96
C GLY A 93 17.35 4.49 5.17
N LEU A 94 16.33 4.97 5.89
CA LEU A 94 15.21 5.68 5.33
C LEU A 94 15.16 7.08 5.92
N ASP A 95 15.19 8.09 5.07
CA ASP A 95 14.99 9.50 5.41
C ASP A 95 13.77 9.98 4.63
N ILE A 96 12.67 10.30 5.32
CA ILE A 96 11.40 10.63 4.66
C ILE A 96 11.53 11.92 3.83
N GLU A 97 12.26 12.92 4.32
CA GLU A 97 12.41 14.20 3.61
C GLU A 97 13.23 14.04 2.33
N ARG A 98 14.25 13.17 2.35
CA ARG A 98 15.07 12.85 1.17
C ARG A 98 14.38 11.87 0.22
N ASP A 99 13.75 10.82 0.75
CA ASP A 99 13.33 9.64 -0.01
C ASP A 99 11.87 9.74 -0.50
N CYS A 100 11.03 10.59 0.12
CA CYS A 100 9.66 10.83 -0.29
C CYS A 100 9.56 12.06 -1.21
N ALA A 101 10.04 11.93 -2.46
CA ALA A 101 10.01 13.02 -3.43
C ALA A 101 8.60 13.65 -3.57
N ASP A 102 8.54 14.98 -3.54
CA ASP A 102 7.31 15.78 -3.66
C ASP A 102 6.19 15.41 -2.67
N ASP A 103 6.54 14.86 -1.49
CA ASP A 103 5.59 14.29 -0.53
C ASP A 103 4.67 13.22 -1.16
N PHE A 104 5.16 12.48 -2.15
CA PHE A 104 4.36 11.56 -2.96
C PHE A 104 4.91 10.12 -2.92
N CYS A 105 4.73 9.46 -1.78
CA CYS A 105 5.19 8.09 -1.53
C CYS A 105 4.22 7.33 -0.61
N ILE A 106 4.53 6.08 -0.25
CA ILE A 106 3.70 5.27 0.66
C ILE A 106 3.49 5.92 2.04
N VAL A 107 4.50 6.62 2.58
CA VAL A 107 4.41 7.25 3.92
C VAL A 107 3.40 8.38 3.93
N SER A 108 3.47 9.28 2.94
CA SER A 108 2.50 10.37 2.81
C SER A 108 1.11 9.86 2.43
N ALA A 109 1.01 8.78 1.63
CA ALA A 109 -0.25 8.11 1.34
C ALA A 109 -0.92 7.59 2.62
N ILE A 110 -0.17 6.90 3.49
CA ILE A 110 -0.70 6.41 4.77
C ILE A 110 -1.27 7.57 5.58
N GLY A 111 -0.53 8.67 5.73
CA GLY A 111 -1.00 9.86 6.49
C GLY A 111 -2.25 10.49 5.88
N ASN A 112 -2.27 10.69 4.56
CA ASN A 112 -3.39 11.29 3.84
C ASN A 112 -4.66 10.44 3.93
N TYR A 113 -4.59 9.16 3.54
CA TYR A 113 -5.77 8.30 3.52
C TYR A 113 -6.26 7.93 4.93
N THR A 114 -5.37 7.86 5.93
CA THR A 114 -5.81 7.74 7.34
C THR A 114 -6.64 8.98 7.74
N SER A 115 -6.15 10.18 7.42
CA SER A 115 -6.87 11.43 7.73
C SER A 115 -8.22 11.49 7.03
N ARG A 116 -8.28 11.12 5.75
CA ARG A 116 -9.53 11.06 4.98
C ARG A 116 -10.51 10.01 5.52
N LEU A 117 -10.03 8.85 5.95
CA LEU A 117 -10.87 7.81 6.55
C LEU A 117 -11.53 8.29 7.84
N MET A 118 -10.82 9.11 8.62
CA MET A 118 -11.28 9.68 9.89
C MET A 118 -12.13 10.95 9.74
N ASP A 119 -12.14 11.58 8.57
CA ASP A 119 -12.88 12.82 8.32
C ASP A 119 -14.38 12.54 8.15
N PRO A 120 -15.24 12.98 9.09
CA PRO A 120 -16.68 12.75 9.02
C PRO A 120 -17.38 13.63 7.97
N THR A 121 -16.71 14.65 7.42
CA THR A 121 -17.27 15.56 6.41
C THR A 121 -17.21 14.97 5.00
N LEU A 122 -16.32 13.99 4.77
CA LEU A 122 -16.23 13.27 3.51
C LEU A 122 -17.38 12.28 3.35
N ASP A 123 -17.82 12.12 2.10
CA ASP A 123 -18.86 11.16 1.79
C ASP A 123 -18.39 9.71 2.02
N PRO A 124 -19.32 8.75 2.17
CA PRO A 124 -18.97 7.35 2.41
C PRO A 124 -18.10 6.74 1.29
N TYR A 125 -18.25 7.18 0.04
CA TYR A 125 -17.47 6.64 -1.08
C TYR A 125 -16.00 7.05 -0.97
N GLN A 126 -15.71 8.32 -0.65
CA GLN A 126 -14.35 8.81 -0.44
C GLN A 126 -13.66 8.12 0.73
N ARG A 127 -14.39 7.86 1.82
CA ARG A 127 -13.89 7.11 2.98
C ARG A 127 -13.69 5.63 2.66
N ALA A 128 -14.55 5.04 1.84
CA ALA A 128 -14.37 3.67 1.35
C ALA A 128 -13.13 3.54 0.46
N ILE A 129 -12.82 4.53 -0.38
CA ILE A 129 -11.56 4.55 -1.14
C ILE A 129 -10.36 4.65 -0.19
N ALA A 130 -10.42 5.54 0.81
CA ALA A 130 -9.36 5.65 1.80
C ALA A 130 -9.12 4.34 2.56
N ALA A 131 -10.19 3.66 2.98
CA ALA A 131 -10.14 2.35 3.61
C ALA A 131 -9.55 1.23 2.73
N LYS A 132 -9.55 1.37 1.40
CA LYS A 132 -8.93 0.41 0.48
C LYS A 132 -7.44 0.66 0.27
N VAL A 133 -6.96 1.88 0.53
CA VAL A 133 -5.54 2.23 0.41
C VAL A 133 -4.79 1.98 1.71
N THR A 134 -5.41 2.25 2.87
CA THR A 134 -4.78 2.09 4.18
C THR A 134 -5.50 1.07 5.05
N PRO A 135 -4.77 0.30 5.89
CA PRO A 135 -5.40 -0.54 6.91
C PRO A 135 -6.21 0.33 7.90
N PRO A 136 -7.22 -0.25 8.58
CA PRO A 136 -8.05 0.49 9.52
C PRO A 136 -7.18 1.05 10.66
N PRO A 137 -7.38 2.33 11.03
CA PRO A 137 -6.69 2.89 12.19
C PRO A 137 -7.14 2.17 13.47
N SER A 138 -6.27 2.11 14.46
CA SER A 138 -6.67 1.79 15.83
C SER A 138 -7.60 2.88 16.32
N ILE A 139 -8.92 2.63 16.29
CA ILE A 139 -9.90 3.56 16.84
C ILE A 139 -9.69 3.56 18.37
N PRO A 140 -9.30 4.68 19.00
CA PRO A 140 -9.25 4.74 20.45
C PRO A 140 -10.66 4.53 21.01
N PRO A 141 -10.81 3.88 22.19
CA PRO A 141 -12.12 3.71 22.79
C PRO A 141 -12.78 5.07 22.98
N LEU A 142 -14.03 5.19 22.54
CA LEU A 142 -14.87 6.35 22.79
C LEU A 142 -15.01 6.49 24.32
N THR A 143 -14.31 7.46 24.91
CA THR A 143 -14.58 7.96 26.26
C THR A 143 -15.76 8.91 26.24
#